data_AF-A0A4Q4CTV5-F1
#
_entry.id   AF-A0A4Q4CTV5-F1
#
_cell.length_a   1.000
_cell.length_b   1.000
_cell.length_c   1.000
_cell.angle_alpha   90.00
_cell.angle_beta   90.00
_cell.angle_gamma   90.00
#
_symmetry.space_group_name_H-M   'P 1'
#
loop_
_entity.id
_entity.type
_entity.pdbx_description
1 polymer ?
#
loop_
_entity_poly.entity_id
_entity_poly.type
_entity_poly.pdbx_seq_one_letter_code
_entity_poly.pdbx_strand_id
1 'polypeptide(L)'
;MMPISVSDEMESGMETPAYLGRTLGFAESRSPLWMSEAVGQGLPVVALDSLVALLSPQDDALRFEFVPRATLHRRGRTQRLSPEESARVARVASVFALAREVWGSDAEARDFLNRRHLLLEDRT
;
A
#
# COMPACT_ATOMS: atom_id res chain seq x y z
N MET A 1 -12.24 6.80 33.61
CA MET A 1 -11.02 7.21 32.88
C MET A 1 -10.02 6.08 33.03
N MET A 2 -10.00 5.15 32.07
CA MET A 2 -9.06 4.02 32.06
C MET A 2 -7.74 4.49 31.44
N PRO A 3 -6.58 4.23 32.06
CA PRO A 3 -5.30 4.55 31.46
C PRO A 3 -5.04 3.58 30.30
N ILE A 4 -4.72 4.12 29.13
CA ILE A 4 -4.25 3.35 27.99
C ILE A 4 -2.80 2.98 28.33
N SER A 5 -2.54 1.69 28.57
CA SER A 5 -1.20 1.18 28.87
C SER A 5 -0.32 1.25 27.62
N VAL A 6 0.46 2.32 27.50
CA VAL A 6 1.46 2.57 26.45
C VAL A 6 2.76 1.80 26.74
N SER A 7 2.70 0.48 26.89
CA SER A 7 3.92 -0.29 27.25
C SER A 7 4.15 -1.57 26.45
N ASP A 8 3.36 -1.81 25.40
CA ASP A 8 3.56 -2.94 24.47
C ASP A 8 3.80 -2.48 23.01
N GLU A 9 3.82 -1.17 22.75
CA GLU A 9 3.81 -0.60 21.38
C GLU A 9 5.17 -0.57 20.68
N MET A 10 6.27 -0.94 21.37
CA MET A 10 7.63 -0.80 20.82
C MET A 10 8.14 -2.02 20.04
N GLU A 11 7.36 -3.11 19.96
CA GLU A 11 7.66 -4.24 19.06
C GLU A 11 7.03 -4.09 17.65
N SER A 12 6.07 -3.18 17.47
CA SER A 12 5.25 -3.05 16.25
C SER A 12 6.01 -2.56 15.00
N GLY A 13 7.12 -1.83 15.17
CA GLY A 13 7.86 -1.22 14.05
C GLY A 13 8.45 -2.20 13.02
N MET A 14 8.49 -3.51 13.33
CA MET A 14 8.94 -4.55 12.40
C MET A 14 7.82 -5.16 11.52
N GLU A 15 6.55 -4.91 11.83
CA GLU A 15 5.46 -5.49 11.05
C GLU A 15 5.28 -4.80 9.70
N THR A 16 5.56 -3.50 9.62
CA THR A 16 5.27 -2.66 8.45
C THR A 16 6.03 -3.10 7.19
N PRO A 17 7.35 -3.34 7.22
CA PRO A 17 8.06 -3.89 6.05
C PRO A 17 7.47 -5.23 5.63
N ALA A 18 7.36 -6.18 6.57
CA ALA A 18 6.84 -7.55 6.35
C ALA A 18 5.43 -7.55 5.74
N TYR A 19 4.57 -6.66 6.22
CA TYR A 19 3.22 -6.45 5.74
C TYR A 19 3.21 -5.91 4.30
N LEU A 20 4.07 -4.95 3.97
CA LEU A 20 4.19 -4.40 2.62
C LEU A 20 4.64 -5.44 1.61
N GLY A 21 5.61 -6.29 1.97
CA GLY A 21 6.05 -7.40 1.14
C GLY A 21 4.89 -8.30 0.74
N ARG A 22 4.18 -8.82 1.75
CA ARG A 22 3.02 -9.71 1.53
C ARG A 22 1.92 -9.04 0.72
N THR A 23 1.60 -7.79 1.05
CA THR A 23 0.56 -7.01 0.38
C THR A 23 0.85 -6.80 -1.10
N LEU A 24 2.10 -6.52 -1.45
CA LEU A 24 2.50 -6.31 -2.85
C LEU A 24 2.77 -7.63 -3.60
N GLY A 25 2.44 -8.78 -2.99
CA GLY A 25 2.58 -10.09 -3.61
C GLY A 25 3.99 -10.67 -3.55
N PHE A 26 4.83 -10.19 -2.63
CA PHE A 26 6.16 -10.73 -2.38
C PHE A 26 6.13 -11.68 -1.18
N ALA A 27 6.77 -12.85 -1.33
CA ALA A 27 6.84 -13.85 -0.28
C ALA A 27 7.54 -13.33 1.00
N GLU A 28 8.56 -12.47 0.84
CA GLU A 28 9.30 -11.85 1.94
C GLU A 28 9.80 -10.46 1.50
N SER A 29 9.32 -9.39 2.13
CA SER A 29 10.05 -8.11 2.12
C SER A 29 11.21 -8.21 3.09
N ARG A 30 12.41 -8.42 2.58
CA ARG A 30 13.57 -8.73 3.42
C ARG A 30 14.19 -7.50 4.09
N SER A 31 13.93 -6.29 3.60
CA SER A 31 14.52 -5.03 4.11
C SER A 31 13.96 -3.79 3.39
N PRO A 32 13.99 -2.59 4.00
CA PRO A 32 13.72 -1.32 3.31
C PRO A 32 14.60 -1.08 2.07
N LEU A 33 15.85 -1.55 2.11
CA LEU A 33 16.79 -1.46 0.99
C LEU A 33 16.30 -2.33 -0.18
N TRP A 34 15.89 -3.57 0.11
CA TRP A 34 15.33 -4.47 -0.89
C TRP A 34 14.08 -3.88 -1.55
N MET A 35 13.21 -3.20 -0.77
CA MET A 35 12.03 -2.54 -1.34
C MET A 35 12.41 -1.38 -2.28
N SER A 36 13.43 -0.61 -1.92
CA SER A 36 13.95 0.48 -2.75
C SER A 36 14.51 -0.06 -4.08
N GLU A 37 15.26 -1.15 -4.04
CA GLU A 37 15.77 -1.85 -5.22
C GLU A 37 14.62 -2.41 -6.08
N ALA A 38 13.64 -3.06 -5.47
CA ALA A 38 12.48 -3.62 -6.18
C ALA A 38 11.66 -2.55 -6.91
N VAL A 39 11.48 -1.38 -6.28
CA VAL A 39 10.86 -0.21 -6.91
C VAL A 39 11.70 0.31 -8.08
N GLY A 40 13.02 0.41 -7.90
CA GLY A 40 13.94 0.84 -8.96
C GLY A 40 13.95 -0.09 -10.19
N GLN A 41 13.75 -1.40 -9.98
CA GLN A 41 13.62 -2.40 -11.05
C GLN A 41 12.19 -2.51 -11.62
N GLY A 42 11.26 -1.70 -11.11
CA GLY A 42 9.83 -1.79 -11.41
C GLY A 42 9.17 -2.95 -10.66
N LEU A 43 7.97 -2.77 -10.11
CA LEU A 43 7.19 -3.83 -9.47
C LEU A 43 6.43 -4.65 -10.52
N PRO A 44 6.13 -5.94 -10.31
CA PRO A 44 5.24 -6.68 -11.20
C PRO A 44 3.84 -6.03 -11.21
N VAL A 45 3.12 -6.08 -12.34
CA VAL A 45 1.74 -5.53 -12.43
C VAL A 45 0.81 -6.16 -11.38
N VAL A 46 1.05 -7.41 -10.99
CA VAL A 46 0.30 -8.08 -9.91
C VAL A 46 0.39 -7.32 -8.57
N ALA A 47 1.50 -6.62 -8.28
CA ALA A 47 1.61 -5.81 -7.07
C ALA A 47 0.60 -4.66 -7.04
N LEU A 48 0.30 -4.06 -8.20
CA LEU A 48 -0.76 -3.05 -8.32
C LEU A 48 -2.13 -3.68 -8.09
N ASP A 49 -2.39 -4.85 -8.66
CA ASP A 49 -3.68 -5.55 -8.48
C ASP A 49 -3.91 -5.90 -6.99
N SER A 50 -2.87 -6.39 -6.30
CA SER A 50 -2.96 -6.69 -4.87
C SER A 50 -3.20 -5.43 -4.03
N LEU A 51 -2.54 -4.31 -4.36
CA LEU A 51 -2.78 -3.04 -3.68
C LEU A 51 -4.22 -2.56 -3.91
N VAL A 52 -4.74 -2.64 -5.14
CA VAL A 52 -6.11 -2.23 -5.46
C VAL A 52 -7.14 -3.07 -4.73
N ALA A 53 -6.94 -4.40 -4.70
CA ALA A 53 -7.79 -5.30 -3.94
C ALA A 53 -7.79 -4.99 -2.43
N LEU A 54 -6.66 -4.52 -1.89
CA LEU A 54 -6.56 -4.09 -0.50
C LEU A 54 -7.25 -2.75 -0.24
N LEU A 55 -7.08 -1.76 -1.12
CA LEU A 55 -7.62 -0.41 -0.94
C LEU A 55 -9.12 -0.36 -1.16
N SER A 56 -9.60 -0.97 -2.24
CA SER A 56 -11.01 -0.97 -2.62
C SER A 56 -11.39 -2.30 -3.26
N PRO A 57 -11.76 -3.32 -2.45
CA PRO A 57 -12.16 -4.63 -2.97
C PRO A 57 -13.33 -4.61 -3.96
N GLN A 58 -14.10 -3.52 -3.99
CA GLN A 58 -15.30 -3.34 -4.83
C GLN A 58 -15.08 -2.38 -6.00
N ASP A 59 -13.96 -1.63 -6.02
CA ASP A 59 -13.66 -0.69 -7.10
C ASP A 59 -12.33 -1.04 -7.77
N ASP A 60 -12.46 -1.87 -8.79
CA ASP A 60 -11.34 -2.32 -9.59
C ASP A 60 -10.79 -1.22 -10.53
N ALA A 61 -11.55 -0.14 -10.74
CA ALA A 61 -11.14 0.97 -11.59
C ALA A 61 -10.06 1.84 -10.95
N LEU A 62 -9.87 1.75 -9.63
CA LEU A 62 -8.82 2.44 -8.88
C LEU A 62 -7.41 2.19 -9.45
N ARG A 63 -7.17 1.03 -10.08
CA ARG A 63 -5.89 0.74 -10.76
C ARG A 63 -5.51 1.77 -11.82
N PHE A 64 -6.51 2.43 -12.43
CA PHE A 64 -6.28 3.41 -13.50
C PHE A 64 -5.79 4.77 -13.01
N GLU A 65 -5.93 5.06 -11.71
CA GLU A 65 -5.32 6.22 -11.05
C GLU A 65 -3.79 6.08 -10.91
N PHE A 66 -3.30 4.83 -10.91
CA PHE A 66 -1.87 4.54 -10.88
C PHE A 66 -1.27 4.48 -12.28
N VAL A 67 -1.95 3.79 -13.20
CA VAL A 67 -1.45 3.54 -14.55
C VAL A 67 -2.59 3.69 -15.56
N PRO A 68 -2.44 4.52 -16.62
CA PRO A 68 -3.49 4.70 -17.60
C PRO A 68 -4.00 3.39 -18.22
N ARG A 69 -5.31 3.30 -18.47
CA ARG A 69 -5.97 2.09 -18.99
C ARG A 69 -5.32 1.53 -20.27
N ALA A 70 -4.99 2.40 -21.22
CA ALA A 70 -4.31 2.00 -22.46
C ALA A 70 -2.91 1.41 -22.19
N THR A 71 -2.19 1.96 -21.22
CA THR A 71 -0.86 1.49 -20.81
C THR A 71 -0.95 0.11 -20.17
N LEU A 72 -1.90 -0.10 -19.24
CA LEU A 72 -2.12 -1.43 -18.63
C LEU A 72 -2.56 -2.48 -19.66
N HIS A 73 -3.47 -2.11 -20.56
CA HIS A 73 -3.95 -3.02 -21.60
C HIS A 73 -2.82 -3.48 -22.52
N ARG A 74 -1.93 -2.56 -22.93
CA ARG A 74 -0.76 -2.88 -23.76
C ARG A 74 0.27 -3.74 -23.01
N ARG A 75 0.45 -3.53 -21.71
CA ARG A 75 1.45 -4.27 -20.91
C ARG A 75 1.03 -5.70 -20.64
N GLY A 76 -0.25 -5.95 -20.35
CA GLY A 76 -0.67 -7.25 -19.84
C GLY A 76 -0.13 -7.55 -18.43
N ARG A 77 -0.54 -8.69 -17.86
CA ARG A 77 -0.38 -9.00 -16.43
C ARG A 77 1.02 -9.51 -16.04
N THR A 78 1.81 -9.99 -17.01
CA THR A 78 3.14 -10.57 -16.79
C THR A 78 4.28 -9.55 -16.83
N GLN A 79 3.98 -8.31 -17.20
CA GLN A 79 4.96 -7.24 -17.33
C GLN A 79 5.16 -6.47 -16.01
N ARG A 80 6.18 -5.61 -15.98
CA ARG A 80 6.54 -4.77 -14.83
C ARG A 80 6.05 -3.34 -15.00
N LEU A 81 5.75 -2.69 -13.89
CA LEU A 81 5.54 -1.25 -13.78
C LEU A 81 6.83 -0.50 -14.07
N SER A 82 6.72 0.75 -14.55
CA SER A 82 7.90 1.63 -14.60
C SER A 82 8.39 1.95 -13.18
N PRO A 83 9.64 2.40 -12.99
CA PRO A 83 10.12 2.82 -11.68
C PRO A 83 9.24 3.90 -11.02
N GLU A 84 8.71 4.85 -11.81
CA GLU A 84 7.83 5.91 -11.33
C GLU A 84 6.46 5.38 -10.88
N GLU A 85 5.85 4.51 -11.68
CA GLU A 85 4.58 3.84 -11.33
C GLU A 85 4.75 2.98 -10.08
N SER A 86 5.88 2.27 -10.01
CA SER A 86 6.28 1.44 -8.87
C SER A 86 6.46 2.25 -7.59
N ALA A 87 7.09 3.42 -7.69
CA ALA A 87 7.25 4.32 -6.57
C ALA A 87 5.90 4.84 -6.07
N ARG A 88 4.95 5.11 -6.98
CA ARG A 88 3.58 5.49 -6.59
C ARG A 88 2.86 4.35 -5.86
N VAL A 89 2.92 3.13 -6.37
CA VAL A 89 2.35 1.93 -5.74
C VAL A 89 2.96 1.70 -4.35
N ALA A 90 4.28 1.71 -4.25
CA ALA A 90 4.98 1.52 -2.98
C ALA A 90 4.61 2.60 -1.95
N ARG A 91 4.51 3.87 -2.37
CA ARG A 91 4.14 4.97 -1.48
C ARG A 91 2.74 4.81 -0.91
N VAL A 92 1.75 4.47 -1.74
CA VAL A 92 0.38 4.27 -1.26
C VAL A 92 0.32 3.04 -0.34
N ALA A 93 1.02 1.96 -0.69
CA ALA A 93 1.12 0.79 0.17
C ALA A 93 1.72 1.16 1.55
N SER A 94 2.78 1.97 1.59
CA SER A 94 3.39 2.45 2.84
C SER A 94 2.43 3.25 3.71
N VAL A 95 1.66 4.16 3.11
CA VAL A 95 0.62 4.94 3.84
C VAL A 95 -0.45 4.00 4.38
N PHE A 96 -0.88 3.02 3.59
CA PHE A 96 -1.86 2.03 4.04
C PHE A 96 -1.34 1.19 5.21
N ALA A 97 -0.10 0.71 5.12
CA ALA A 97 0.51 -0.09 6.16
C ALA A 97 0.60 0.69 7.48
N LEU A 98 0.99 1.97 7.41
CA LEU A 98 0.99 2.87 8.57
C LEU A 98 -0.43 3.09 9.13
N ALA A 99 -1.42 3.30 8.27
CA ALA A 99 -2.81 3.44 8.70
C ALA A 99 -3.28 2.15 9.40
N ARG A 100 -2.96 0.97 8.85
CA ARG A 100 -3.28 -0.32 9.48
C ARG A 100 -2.58 -0.48 10.83
N GLU A 101 -1.32 -0.08 10.95
CA GLU A 101 -0.58 -0.11 12.22
C GLU A 101 -1.27 0.73 13.29
N VAL A 102 -1.77 1.93 12.93
CA VAL A 102 -2.48 2.82 13.86
C VAL A 102 -3.90 2.34 14.19
N TRP A 103 -4.63 1.84 13.19
CA TRP A 103 -6.06 1.51 13.33
C TRP A 103 -6.33 0.04 13.63
N GLY A 104 -5.35 -0.85 13.48
CA GLY A 104 -5.41 -2.27 13.86
C GLY A 104 -6.03 -3.21 12.82
N SER A 105 -6.80 -2.72 11.85
CA SER A 105 -7.43 -3.56 10.82
C SER A 105 -7.44 -2.94 9.42
N ASP A 106 -7.51 -3.76 8.37
CA ASP A 106 -7.64 -3.29 6.99
C ASP A 106 -8.95 -2.53 6.74
N ALA A 107 -10.01 -2.88 7.48
CA ALA A 107 -11.29 -2.23 7.35
C ALA A 107 -11.25 -0.81 7.91
N GLU A 108 -10.70 -0.65 9.12
CA GLU A 108 -10.57 0.67 9.77
C GLU A 108 -9.52 1.54 9.08
N ALA A 109 -8.42 0.95 8.60
CA ALA A 109 -7.45 1.67 7.78
C ALA A 109 -8.06 2.22 6.48
N ARG A 110 -8.86 1.40 5.78
CA ARG A 110 -9.61 1.85 4.59
C ARG A 110 -10.61 2.94 4.93
N ASP A 111 -11.40 2.77 5.98
CA ASP A 111 -12.39 3.76 6.40
C ASP A 111 -11.71 5.10 6.72
N PHE A 112 -10.60 5.03 7.48
CA PHE A 112 -9.80 6.20 7.79
C PHE A 112 -9.27 6.90 6.54
N LEU A 113 -8.73 6.17 5.56
CA LEU A 113 -8.13 6.76 4.35
C LEU A 113 -9.16 7.28 3.34
N ASN A 114 -10.41 6.78 3.38
CA ASN A 114 -11.46 7.20 2.45
C ASN A 114 -12.38 8.29 3.02
N ARG A 115 -12.23 8.66 4.29
CA ARG A 115 -13.01 9.75 4.89
C ARG A 115 -12.36 11.11 4.60
N ARG A 116 -13.17 12.16 4.61
CA ARG A 116 -12.70 13.54 4.48
C ARG A 116 -11.81 13.89 5.68
N HIS A 117 -10.59 14.36 5.42
CA HIS A 117 -9.67 14.78 6.46
C HIS A 117 -9.62 16.32 6.55
N LEU A 118 -9.99 16.89 7.70
CA LEU A 118 -9.91 18.33 7.95
C LEU A 118 -8.49 18.89 7.75
N LEU A 119 -7.47 18.13 8.18
CA LEU A 119 -6.06 18.49 8.02
C LEU A 119 -5.57 18.42 6.57
N LEU A 120 -6.36 17.84 5.66
CA LEU A 120 -6.08 17.80 4.22
C LEU A 120 -7.04 18.69 3.42
N GLU A 121 -7.66 19.69 4.06
CA GLU A 121 -8.65 20.59 3.46
C GLU A 121 -9.87 19.83 2.93
N ASP A 122 -10.38 18.90 3.76
CA ASP A 122 -11.48 18.00 3.41
C ASP A 122 -11.19 17.16 2.17
N ARG A 123 -9.95 16.75 1.96
CA ARG A 123 -9.58 15.76 0.93
C ARG A 123 -9.40 14.37 1.54
N THR A 124 -9.36 13.38 0.65
CA THR A 124 -9.05 11.98 0.89
C THR A 124 -7.69 11.67 0.28
#